data_AF-A0AAV7AHI8-F1
#
_entry.id   AF-A0AAV7AHI8-F1
#
_cell.length_a   1.000
_cell.length_b   1.000
_cell.length_c   1.000
_cell.angle_alpha   90.00
_cell.angle_beta   90.00
_cell.angle_gamma   90.00
#
_symmetry.space_group_name_H-M   'P 1'
#
loop_
_entity.id
_entity.type
_entity.pdbx_description
1 polymer ?
#
loop_
_entity_poly.entity_id
_entity_poly.type
_entity_poly.pdbx_seq_one_letter_code
_entity_poly.pdbx_strand_id
1 'polypeptide(L)'
;MLSRPKPGESEEDLLEFQNQFFAARSSAAATVVRKADKRKGDPEEGREGATEGAAGRDVVSMQDFSDLPPILTPGPNKKSKVSGTKVHFAEEDLEDIFEKHDQHITAVISKIIERDTSASTITAPAPTTEAFPRVFHRSEIPSVVRELFLLF
;
A
#
# COMPACT_ATOMS: atom_id res chain seq x y z
N MET A 1 -3.93 -21.70 8.38
CA MET A 1 -3.10 -20.48 8.45
C MET A 1 -2.93 -20.16 9.92
N LEU A 2 -1.69 -20.09 10.43
CA LEU A 2 -1.47 -19.71 11.83
C LEU A 2 -1.95 -18.27 12.04
N SER A 3 -2.66 -18.03 13.14
CA SER A 3 -3.18 -16.71 13.51
C SER A 3 -2.04 -15.75 13.81
N ARG A 4 -2.26 -14.46 13.58
CA ARG A 4 -1.30 -13.41 13.95
C ARG A 4 -1.13 -13.41 15.48
N PRO A 5 0.11 -13.30 15.99
CA PRO A 5 0.37 -13.12 17.42
C PRO A 5 -0.45 -11.98 18.01
N LYS A 6 -1.02 -12.20 19.20
CA LYS A 6 -1.83 -11.19 19.88
C LYS A 6 -0.93 -10.19 20.64
N PRO A 7 -1.41 -8.95 20.86
CA PRO A 7 -0.74 -8.03 21.77
C PRO A 7 -0.68 -8.65 23.18
N GLY A 8 0.51 -8.84 23.73
CA GLY A 8 0.72 -9.41 25.08
C GLY A 8 1.33 -10.82 25.12
N GLU A 9 1.61 -11.45 23.98
CA GLU A 9 2.40 -12.69 23.92
C GLU A 9 3.89 -12.40 24.21
N SER A 10 4.57 -13.31 24.92
CA SER A 10 5.98 -13.15 25.29
C SER A 10 6.92 -13.59 24.15
N GLU A 11 8.23 -13.32 24.27
CA GLU A 11 9.21 -13.70 23.24
C GLU A 11 9.22 -15.23 23.02
N GLU A 12 9.05 -15.98 24.10
CA GLU A 12 9.01 -17.45 24.10
C GLU A 12 7.83 -18.00 23.29
N ASP A 13 6.65 -17.39 23.44
CA ASP A 13 5.45 -17.76 22.70
C ASP A 13 5.66 -17.56 21.19
N LEU A 14 6.28 -16.44 20.79
CA LEU A 14 6.58 -16.12 19.39
C LEU A 14 7.54 -17.13 18.75
N LEU A 15 8.56 -17.56 19.50
CA LEU A 15 9.51 -18.59 19.07
C LEU A 15 8.83 -19.94 18.88
N GLU A 16 7.91 -20.30 19.77
CA GLU A 16 7.14 -21.54 19.64
C GLU A 16 6.25 -21.51 18.39
N PHE A 17 5.54 -20.41 18.14
CA PHE A 17 4.73 -20.24 16.93
C PHE A 17 5.57 -20.34 15.65
N GLN A 18 6.77 -19.76 15.65
CA GLN A 18 7.68 -19.85 14.52
C GLN A 18 8.14 -21.30 14.26
N ASN A 19 8.51 -22.02 15.31
CA ASN A 19 8.90 -23.43 15.21
C ASN A 19 7.76 -24.30 14.70
N GLN A 20 6.54 -24.08 15.21
CA GLN A 20 5.33 -24.74 14.73
C GLN A 20 5.04 -24.42 13.25
N PHE A 21 5.22 -23.16 12.83
CA PHE A 21 5.05 -22.74 11.43
C PHE A 21 6.02 -23.47 10.50
N PHE A 22 7.29 -23.58 10.88
CA PHE A 22 8.29 -24.31 10.10
C PHE A 22 8.02 -25.82 10.07
N ALA A 23 7.68 -26.42 11.22
CA ALA A 23 7.37 -27.84 11.33
C ALA A 23 6.13 -28.23 10.51
N ALA A 24 5.11 -27.36 10.46
CA ALA A 24 3.89 -27.59 9.71
C ALA A 24 4.10 -27.60 8.18
N ARG A 25 5.28 -27.21 7.67
CA ARG A 25 5.62 -27.13 6.22
C ARG A 25 4.51 -26.52 5.37
N SER A 26 3.79 -25.56 5.93
CA SER A 26 2.67 -24.93 5.25
C SER A 26 3.17 -24.15 4.03
N SER A 27 2.40 -24.16 2.94
CA SER A 27 2.75 -23.44 1.71
C SER A 27 2.89 -21.95 2.03
N ALA A 28 4.11 -21.42 1.91
CA ALA A 28 4.38 -20.01 2.15
C ALA A 28 3.53 -19.14 1.21
N ALA A 29 2.81 -18.16 1.76
CA ALA A 29 1.99 -17.24 0.97
C ALA A 29 2.83 -16.35 0.04
N ALA A 30 4.12 -16.19 0.35
CA ALA A 30 5.11 -15.53 -0.50
C ALA A 30 6.41 -16.33 -0.43
N THR A 31 6.94 -16.71 -1.58
CA THR A 31 8.27 -17.32 -1.70
C THR A 31 9.31 -16.22 -1.91
N VAL A 32 10.29 -16.11 -1.02
CA VAL A 32 11.47 -15.28 -1.25
C VAL A 32 12.29 -15.94 -2.35
N VAL A 33 12.05 -15.55 -3.60
CA VAL A 33 12.91 -15.95 -4.71
C VAL A 33 14.21 -15.18 -4.52
N ARG A 34 15.23 -15.83 -3.94
CA ARG A 34 16.61 -15.36 -4.05
C ARG A 34 16.98 -15.45 -5.53
N LYS A 35 16.71 -14.37 -6.25
CA LYS A 35 17.23 -14.16 -7.58
C LYS A 35 18.74 -14.22 -7.43
N ALA A 36 19.38 -15.20 -8.09
CA ALA A 36 20.82 -15.33 -8.09
C ALA A 36 21.41 -13.96 -8.48
N ASP A 37 21.96 -13.27 -7.49
CA ASP A 37 22.75 -12.10 -7.75
C ASP A 37 23.96 -12.61 -8.54
N LYS A 38 24.07 -12.18 -9.80
CA LYS A 38 25.15 -12.59 -10.71
C LYS A 38 26.54 -12.10 -10.25
N ARG A 39 26.64 -11.58 -9.03
CA ARG A 39 27.85 -11.03 -8.42
C ARG A 39 28.47 -11.91 -7.34
N LYS A 40 27.88 -13.06 -6.97
CA LYS A 40 28.52 -13.92 -5.96
C LYS A 40 29.17 -15.15 -6.60
N GLY A 41 30.49 -15.21 -6.43
CA GLY A 41 31.30 -16.40 -6.65
C GLY A 41 30.93 -17.55 -5.71
N ASP A 42 31.56 -18.68 -6.01
CA ASP A 42 31.41 -20.05 -5.51
C ASP A 42 30.58 -20.28 -4.21
N PRO A 43 29.59 -21.19 -4.20
CA PRO A 43 28.81 -21.53 -3.01
C PRO A 43 29.55 -22.35 -1.93
N GLU A 44 30.82 -22.71 -2.11
CA GLU A 44 31.54 -23.65 -1.23
C GLU A 44 32.16 -23.06 0.05
N GLU A 45 32.27 -21.74 0.21
CA GLU A 45 32.97 -21.17 1.39
C GLU A 45 32.06 -20.69 2.54
N GLY A 46 30.74 -20.84 2.43
CA GLY A 46 29.81 -20.25 3.41
C GLY A 46 29.38 -21.17 4.56
N ARG A 47 29.89 -22.41 4.66
CA ARG A 47 29.36 -23.42 5.58
C ARG A 47 30.23 -23.74 6.79
N GLU A 48 31.46 -23.25 6.84
CA GLU A 48 32.40 -23.53 7.94
C GLU A 48 32.57 -22.28 8.78
N GLY A 49 31.68 -22.08 9.74
CA GLY A 49 31.75 -20.92 10.64
C GLY A 49 30.54 -20.68 11.54
N ALA A 50 29.57 -21.60 11.56
CA ALA A 50 28.55 -21.61 12.60
C ALA A 50 29.23 -22.01 13.93
N THR A 51 29.90 -21.03 14.55
CA THR A 51 30.28 -21.12 15.95
C THR A 51 29.04 -21.45 16.76
N GLU A 52 29.18 -22.42 17.65
CA GLU A 52 28.15 -22.93 18.54
C GLU A 52 27.71 -21.83 19.53
N GLY A 53 26.91 -20.88 19.04
CA GLY A 53 26.44 -19.71 19.77
C GLY A 53 24.93 -19.60 19.65
N ALA A 54 24.21 -20.14 20.64
CA ALA A 54 22.77 -20.08 20.81
C ALA A 54 21.94 -20.73 19.69
N ALA A 55 21.68 -22.03 19.84
CA ALA A 55 20.66 -22.75 19.08
C ALA A 55 19.31 -22.00 19.14
N GLY A 56 19.01 -21.22 18.10
CA GLY A 56 17.75 -20.46 17.98
C GLY A 56 17.90 -18.98 17.61
N ARG A 57 19.10 -18.40 17.56
CA ARG A 57 19.29 -17.00 17.13
C ARG A 57 20.25 -16.91 15.94
N ASP A 58 19.80 -16.27 14.86
CA ASP A 58 20.64 -15.95 13.69
C ASP A 58 21.53 -14.75 14.06
N VAL A 59 22.71 -15.03 14.61
CA VAL A 59 23.70 -14.03 14.98
C VAL A 59 24.81 -14.06 13.95
N VAL A 60 24.90 -13.01 13.13
CA VAL A 60 26.01 -12.84 12.19
C VAL A 60 27.19 -12.25 12.95
N SER A 61 28.27 -13.03 13.08
CA SER A 61 29.54 -12.56 13.62
C SER A 61 30.13 -11.49 12.67
N MET A 62 30.39 -10.30 13.21
CA MET A 62 30.98 -9.21 12.43
C MET A 62 32.52 -9.24 12.46
N GLN A 63 33.10 -10.19 13.19
CA GLN A 63 34.55 -10.29 13.43
C GLN A 63 35.34 -10.64 12.17
N ASP A 64 34.69 -11.28 11.19
CA ASP A 64 35.34 -11.74 9.96
C ASP A 64 35.21 -10.75 8.78
N PHE A 65 34.62 -9.57 8.99
CA PHE A 65 34.57 -8.53 7.96
C PHE A 65 35.75 -7.57 8.13
N SER A 66 36.48 -7.33 7.04
CA SER A 66 37.53 -6.33 7.02
C SER A 66 36.93 -4.92 7.19
N ASP A 67 37.51 -4.11 8.07
CA ASP A 67 37.16 -2.69 8.24
C ASP A 67 37.53 -1.83 7.01
N LEU A 68 38.24 -2.40 6.03
CA LEU A 68 38.64 -1.70 4.82
C LEU A 68 37.57 -1.80 3.74
N PRO A 69 37.21 -0.68 3.08
CA PRO A 69 36.27 -0.71 1.97
C PRO A 69 36.84 -1.54 0.81
N PRO A 70 36.00 -2.31 0.09
CA PRO A 70 36.46 -3.12 -1.03
C PRO A 70 37.07 -2.24 -2.13
N ILE A 71 38.16 -2.71 -2.73
CA ILE A 71 38.87 -2.00 -3.80
C ILE A 71 37.94 -1.87 -5.02
N LEU A 72 37.52 -0.65 -5.34
CA LEU A 72 36.67 -0.36 -6.50
C LEU A 72 37.54 -0.35 -7.77
N THR A 73 37.45 -1.41 -8.57
CA THR A 73 38.01 -1.40 -9.93
C THR A 73 37.02 -0.70 -10.88
N PRO A 74 37.47 0.23 -11.74
CA PRO A 74 36.61 0.85 -12.74
C PRO A 74 35.98 -0.22 -13.62
N GLY A 75 34.65 -0.22 -13.70
CA GLY A 75 33.93 -1.15 -14.56
C GLY A 75 34.28 -0.95 -16.04
N PRO A 76 34.10 -1.99 -16.88
CA PRO A 76 34.36 -1.89 -18.31
C PRO A 76 33.57 -0.76 -18.95
N ASN A 77 34.19 -0.05 -19.91
CA ASN A 77 33.56 1.07 -20.59
C ASN A 77 32.29 0.60 -21.34
N LYS A 78 31.13 1.05 -20.87
CA LYS A 78 29.86 0.68 -21.47
C LYS A 78 29.74 1.34 -22.84
N LYS A 79 30.03 0.60 -23.92
CA LYS A 79 29.70 1.01 -25.29
C LYS A 79 28.19 0.87 -25.48
N SER A 80 27.42 1.89 -25.07
CA SER A 80 25.99 1.92 -25.36
C SER A 80 25.78 2.10 -26.87
N LYS A 81 25.19 1.09 -27.52
CA LYS A 81 24.44 1.34 -28.75
C LYS A 81 23.24 2.17 -28.32
N VAL A 82 23.30 3.48 -28.52
CA VAL A 82 22.12 4.36 -28.46
C VAL A 82 21.17 3.86 -29.55
N SER A 83 20.24 3.00 -29.15
CA SER A 83 19.07 2.69 -29.96
C SER A 83 18.33 3.99 -30.19
N GLY A 84 18.13 4.38 -31.45
CA GLY A 84 17.41 5.58 -31.88
C GLY A 84 15.90 5.51 -31.62
N THR A 85 15.51 5.05 -30.43
CA THR A 85 14.11 5.09 -29.99
C THR A 85 13.83 6.54 -29.62
N LYS A 86 13.38 7.31 -30.60
CA LYS A 86 12.95 8.70 -30.41
C LYS A 86 11.74 8.68 -29.47
N VAL A 87 11.92 9.26 -28.28
CA VAL A 87 10.85 9.44 -27.30
C VAL A 87 9.83 10.38 -27.92
N HIS A 88 8.61 9.90 -28.12
CA HIS A 88 7.49 10.74 -28.53
C HIS A 88 6.87 11.30 -27.26
N PHE A 89 6.96 12.62 -27.08
CA PHE A 89 6.20 13.29 -26.03
C PHE A 89 4.78 13.45 -26.57
N ALA A 90 3.80 12.92 -25.82
CA ALA A 90 2.41 13.24 -26.10
C ALA A 90 2.22 14.75 -25.92
N GLU A 91 1.41 15.36 -26.78
CA GLU A 91 1.05 16.78 -26.72
C GLU A 91 0.03 17.07 -25.60
N GLU A 92 -0.22 16.07 -24.75
CA GLU A 92 -1.10 16.20 -23.60
C GLU A 92 -0.44 17.05 -22.52
N ASP A 93 -1.18 18.03 -22.03
CA ASP A 93 -0.73 18.90 -20.96
C ASP A 93 -0.56 18.07 -19.67
N LEU A 94 0.65 18.12 -19.12
CA LEU A 94 1.00 17.41 -17.89
C LEU A 94 0.21 17.95 -16.69
N GLU A 95 -0.18 19.24 -16.74
CA GLU A 95 -1.00 19.87 -15.70
C GLU A 95 -2.41 19.26 -15.66
N ASP A 96 -3.03 19.07 -16.83
CA ASP A 96 -4.35 18.44 -16.95
C ASP A 96 -4.34 16.96 -16.51
N ILE A 97 -3.26 16.22 -16.79
CA ILE A 97 -3.12 14.83 -16.34
C ILE A 97 -3.00 14.78 -14.81
N PHE A 98 -2.19 15.66 -14.22
CA PHE A 98 -2.04 15.73 -12.78
C PHE A 98 -3.36 16.10 -12.09
N GLU A 99 -4.06 17.10 -12.59
CA GLU A 99 -5.35 17.57 -12.08
C GLU A 99 -6.46 16.50 -12.16
N LYS A 100 -6.42 15.63 -13.19
CA LYS A 100 -7.36 14.48 -13.33
C LYS A 100 -7.09 13.38 -12.31
N HIS A 101 -5.84 13.21 -11.89
CA HIS A 101 -5.43 12.16 -10.97
C HIS A 101 -5.31 12.63 -9.52
N ASP A 102 -5.38 13.94 -9.25
CA ASP A 102 -5.39 14.48 -7.91
C ASP A 102 -6.75 14.24 -7.22
N GLN A 103 -6.79 13.14 -6.46
CA GLN A 103 -7.92 12.74 -5.61
C GLN A 103 -7.80 13.26 -4.18
N HIS A 104 -6.81 14.11 -3.88
CA HIS A 104 -6.63 14.61 -2.53
C HIS A 104 -7.79 15.53 -2.13
N ILE A 105 -8.18 15.50 -0.86
CA ILE A 105 -9.26 16.33 -0.30
C ILE A 105 -9.05 17.82 -0.62
N THR A 106 -7.79 18.28 -0.66
CA THR A 106 -7.42 19.66 -1.01
C THR A 106 -7.83 20.05 -2.43
N ALA A 107 -7.69 19.15 -3.41
CA ALA A 107 -8.08 19.41 -4.81
C ALA A 107 -9.59 19.45 -4.99
N VAL A 108 -10.33 18.69 -4.17
CA VAL A 108 -11.79 18.81 -4.12
C VAL A 108 -12.19 20.15 -3.52
N ILE A 109 -11.58 20.53 -2.39
CA ILE A 109 -11.89 21.78 -1.68
C ILE A 109 -11.57 23.01 -2.52
N SER A 110 -10.49 23.01 -3.30
CA SER A 110 -10.15 24.13 -4.20
C SER A 110 -11.17 24.37 -5.31
N LYS A 111 -11.94 23.33 -5.68
CA LYS A 111 -13.01 23.38 -6.70
C LYS A 111 -14.37 23.77 -6.12
N ILE A 112 -14.53 23.80 -4.79
CA ILE A 112 -15.80 24.19 -4.17
C ILE A 112 -16.01 25.69 -4.35
N ILE A 113 -17.11 26.04 -5.02
CA ILE A 113 -17.58 27.41 -5.15
C ILE A 113 -18.65 27.71 -4.10
N GLU A 114 -18.49 28.80 -3.36
CA GLU A 114 -19.54 29.27 -2.45
C GLU A 114 -20.71 29.81 -3.28
N ARG A 115 -21.91 29.28 -3.05
CA ARG A 115 -23.15 29.83 -3.62
C ARG A 115 -23.85 30.66 -2.57
N ASP A 116 -24.14 31.91 -2.91
CA ASP A 116 -24.99 32.76 -2.09
C ASP A 116 -26.40 32.15 -2.02
N THR A 117 -26.83 31.81 -0.80
CA THR A 117 -28.14 31.21 -0.52
C THR A 117 -29.11 32.21 0.12
N SER A 118 -28.74 33.49 0.21
CA SER A 118 -29.57 34.53 0.83
C SER A 118 -30.95 34.69 0.18
N ALA A 119 -31.06 34.41 -1.12
CA ALA A 119 -32.30 34.49 -1.90
C ALA A 119 -32.97 33.12 -2.15
N SER A 120 -32.43 32.01 -1.64
CA SER A 120 -33.05 30.71 -1.84
C SER A 120 -34.24 30.52 -0.88
N THR A 121 -35.39 30.15 -1.43
CA THR A 121 -36.59 29.89 -0.64
C THR A 121 -36.47 28.52 0.03
N ILE A 122 -36.24 28.52 1.34
CA ILE A 122 -36.26 27.29 2.14
C ILE A 122 -37.72 26.89 2.39
N THR A 123 -38.12 25.73 1.88
CA THR A 123 -39.45 25.17 2.17
C THR A 123 -39.36 24.30 3.41
N ALA A 124 -39.90 24.78 4.53
CA ALA A 124 -39.97 23.98 5.75
C ALA A 124 -40.98 22.84 5.57
N PRO A 125 -40.70 21.63 6.09
CA PRO A 125 -41.67 20.55 6.05
C PRO A 125 -42.91 20.93 6.88
N ALA A 126 -44.09 20.54 6.39
CA ALA A 126 -45.34 20.75 7.13
C ALA A 126 -45.30 19.99 8.47
N PRO A 127 -45.83 20.57 9.56
CA PRO A 127 -45.90 19.88 10.84
C PRO A 127 -46.78 18.62 10.70
N THR A 128 -46.25 17.48 11.15
CA THR A 128 -46.97 16.21 11.12
C THR A 128 -47.45 15.85 12.53
N THR A 129 -48.57 15.14 12.63
CA THR A 129 -49.12 14.64 13.90
C THR A 129 -48.52 13.29 14.30
N GLU A 130 -47.57 12.75 13.52
CA GLU A 130 -46.92 11.49 13.77
C GLU A 130 -45.65 11.69 14.63
N ALA A 131 -45.35 10.75 15.52
CA ALA A 131 -44.19 10.86 16.41
C ALA A 131 -42.84 10.82 15.67
N PHE A 132 -42.81 10.20 14.49
CA PHE A 132 -41.64 10.11 13.62
C PHE A 132 -42.06 10.27 12.15
N PRO A 133 -41.19 10.85 11.29
CA PRO A 133 -41.46 10.92 9.86
C PRO A 133 -41.60 9.52 9.24
N ARG A 134 -42.60 9.32 8.38
CA ARG A 134 -42.71 8.09 7.57
C ARG A 134 -41.53 7.97 6.62
N VAL A 135 -40.88 6.81 6.65
CA VAL A 135 -39.82 6.44 5.71
C VAL A 135 -40.48 5.86 4.46
N PHE A 136 -40.27 6.51 3.31
CA PHE A 136 -40.68 5.99 2.01
C PHE A 136 -39.48 5.39 1.30
N HIS A 137 -39.63 4.17 0.78
CA HIS A 137 -38.64 3.60 -0.13
C HIS A 137 -38.73 4.32 -1.48
N ARG A 138 -37.61 4.46 -2.20
CA ARG A 138 -37.56 5.19 -3.49
C ARG A 138 -38.58 4.68 -4.53
N SER A 139 -38.98 3.41 -4.43
CA SER A 139 -40.01 2.77 -5.26
C SER A 139 -41.45 3.13 -4.87
N GLU A 140 -41.67 3.61 -3.64
CA GLU A 140 -42.99 3.82 -3.03
C GLU A 140 -43.36 5.29 -2.90
N ILE A 141 -42.51 6.20 -3.38
CA ILE A 141 -42.74 7.65 -3.27
C ILE A 141 -44.00 8.02 -4.07
N PRO A 142 -45.09 8.47 -3.41
CA PRO A 142 -46.31 8.93 -4.08
C PRO A 142 -46.00 10.11 -5.01
N SER A 143 -46.73 10.23 -6.12
CA SER A 143 -46.49 11.27 -7.15
C SER A 143 -46.44 12.69 -6.57
N VAL A 144 -47.25 12.98 -5.55
CA VAL A 144 -47.32 14.27 -4.84
C VAL A 144 -46.03 14.60 -4.07
N VAL A 145 -45.31 13.57 -3.61
CA VAL A 145 -44.03 13.74 -2.91
C VAL A 145 -42.88 13.88 -3.93
N ARG A 146 -43.01 13.29 -5.13
CA ARG A 146 -41.97 13.38 -6.18
C ARG A 146 -41.73 14.80 -6.68
N GLU A 147 -42.76 15.65 -6.78
CA GLU A 147 -42.59 17.06 -7.18
C GLU A 147 -41.72 17.84 -6.18
N LEU A 148 -41.85 17.58 -4.87
CA LEU A 148 -41.01 18.23 -3.85
C LEU A 148 -39.56 17.78 -3.87
N PHE A 149 -39.27 16.55 -4.30
CA PHE A 149 -37.91 16.01 -4.36
C PHE A 149 -37.16 16.32 -5.68
N LEU A 150 -37.87 16.74 -6.74
CA LEU A 150 -37.29 17.05 -8.06
C LEU A 150 -36.88 18.53 -8.21
N LEU A 151 -37.04 19.34 -7.17
CA LEU A 151 -36.69 20.77 -7.15
C LEU A 151 -35.27 21.06 -6.59
N PHE A 152 -34.45 20.03 -6.38
CA PHE A 152 -33.06 20.13 -5.93
C PHE A 152 -32.08 19.44 -6.89
#